data_AF-A0A420RZA0-F1
#
_entry.id   AF-A0A420RZA0-F1
#
_cell.length_a   1.000
_cell.length_b   1.000
_cell.length_c   1.000
_cell.angle_alpha   90.00
_cell.angle_beta   90.00
_cell.angle_gamma   90.00
#
_symmetry.space_group_name_H-M   'P 1'
#
loop_
_entity.id
_entity.type
_entity.pdbx_description
1 polymer ?
#
loop_
_entity_poly.entity_id
_entity_poly.type
_entity_poly.pdbx_seq_one_letter_code
_entity_poly.pdbx_strand_id
1 'polypeptide(L)'
;MKSSDACLLAALLSVSQVQATCVPGTRETISPDYIVEYQCNWLRIGKSHTGINSPTECAALARDAGATASAYHPPTKKCVVGREGGTEKANADTYYMVKVQVDE
;
A
#
# COMPACT_ATOMS: atom_id res chain seq x y z
N MET A 1 -2.57 36.78 -43.94
CA MET A 1 -1.26 36.55 -43.29
C MET A 1 -1.23 37.54 -42.11
N LYS A 2 -1.03 37.22 -40.83
CA LYS A 2 -0.26 36.15 -40.20
C LYS A 2 -0.59 36.19 -38.68
N SER A 3 -0.85 35.01 -38.13
CA SER A 3 -0.67 34.55 -36.74
C SER A 3 -1.38 35.22 -35.55
N SER A 4 -2.30 34.42 -35.00
CA SER A 4 -2.60 34.21 -33.58
C SER A 4 -1.37 34.20 -32.68
N ASP A 5 -1.56 34.51 -31.38
CA ASP A 5 -1.02 33.70 -30.29
C ASP A 5 -1.84 33.89 -29.01
N ALA A 6 -2.59 32.85 -28.65
CA ALA A 6 -3.28 32.74 -27.37
C ALA A 6 -2.31 32.10 -26.37
N CYS A 7 -1.85 32.87 -25.38
CA CYS A 7 -1.07 32.34 -24.26
C CYS A 7 -1.97 31.54 -23.32
N LEU A 8 -2.10 30.23 -23.56
CA LEU A 8 -2.61 29.28 -22.58
C LEU A 8 -1.51 28.98 -21.55
N LEU A 9 -1.56 29.65 -20.40
CA LEU A 9 -0.76 29.30 -19.23
C LEU A 9 -1.39 28.08 -18.54
N ALA A 10 -0.90 26.89 -18.88
CA ALA A 10 -1.22 25.67 -18.14
C ALA A 10 -0.49 25.70 -16.78
N ALA A 11 -1.25 25.85 -15.69
CA ALA A 11 -0.73 25.68 -14.34
C ALA A 11 -0.46 24.19 -14.09
N LEU A 12 0.82 23.80 -14.07
CA LEU A 12 1.25 22.47 -13.63
C LEU A 12 1.08 22.40 -12.10
N LEU A 13 -0.03 21.82 -11.64
CA LEU A 13 -0.19 21.45 -10.24
C LEU A 13 0.75 20.27 -9.95
N SER A 14 1.94 20.59 -9.46
CA SER A 14 2.84 19.61 -8.86
C SER A 14 2.19 19.04 -7.60
N VAL A 15 1.42 17.96 -7.75
CA VAL A 15 1.03 17.13 -6.61
C VAL A 15 2.31 16.42 -6.18
N SER A 16 3.05 17.04 -5.26
CA SER A 16 4.02 16.32 -4.44
C SER A 16 3.22 15.31 -3.64
N GLN A 17 3.07 14.10 -4.17
CA GLN A 17 2.63 12.95 -3.40
C GLN A 17 3.76 12.69 -2.40
N VAL A 18 3.73 13.39 -1.26
CA VAL A 18 4.48 12.96 -0.08
C VAL A 18 3.97 11.56 0.19
N GLN A 19 4.71 10.54 -0.26
CA GLN A 19 4.43 9.17 0.12
C GLN A 19 4.60 9.16 1.63
N ALA A 20 3.47 9.09 2.35
CA ALA A 20 3.47 9.14 3.80
C ALA A 20 4.36 8.02 4.31
N THR A 21 5.50 8.34 4.92
CA THR A 21 6.48 7.36 5.38
C THR A 21 5.80 6.29 6.23
N CYS A 22 6.13 5.02 6.01
CA CYS A 22 5.57 3.93 6.81
C CYS A 22 6.03 4.07 8.27
N VAL A 23 5.07 4.11 9.21
CA VAL A 23 5.34 4.24 10.66
C VAL A 23 4.91 2.95 11.37
N PRO A 24 5.86 2.17 11.95
CA PRO A 24 5.52 0.96 12.70
C PRO A 24 4.58 1.23 13.87
N GLY A 25 3.66 0.31 14.13
CA GLY A 25 2.63 0.41 15.18
C GLY A 25 1.40 1.24 14.80
N THR A 26 1.41 1.93 13.65
CA THR A 26 0.22 2.61 13.13
C THR A 26 -0.87 1.59 12.84
N ARG A 27 -2.11 1.89 13.21
CA ARG A 27 -3.27 1.05 12.91
C ARG A 27 -4.19 1.73 11.90
N GLU A 28 -4.72 0.95 10.99
CA GLU A 28 -5.69 1.40 10.00
C GLU A 28 -6.84 0.41 9.90
N THR A 29 -8.07 0.93 9.96
CA THR A 29 -9.29 0.14 9.78
C THR A 29 -9.60 0.03 8.28
N ILE A 30 -9.48 -1.17 7.73
CA ILE A 30 -9.83 -1.46 6.32
C ILE A 30 -11.30 -1.83 6.19
N SER A 31 -11.82 -2.59 7.16
CA SER A 31 -13.24 -2.86 7.40
C SER A 31 -13.46 -3.11 8.90
N PRO A 32 -14.70 -3.12 9.41
CA PRO A 32 -14.97 -3.30 10.85
C PRO A 32 -14.30 -4.52 11.50
N ASP A 33 -14.08 -5.58 10.74
CA ASP A 33 -13.50 -6.87 11.15
C ASP A 33 -12.04 -7.07 10.67
N TYR A 34 -11.48 -6.06 10.01
CA TYR A 34 -10.14 -6.11 9.41
C TYR A 34 -9.39 -4.81 9.69
N ILE A 35 -8.77 -4.77 10.86
CA ILE A 35 -7.84 -3.71 11.27
C ILE A 35 -6.43 -4.24 11.03
N VAL A 36 -5.58 -3.45 10.40
CA VAL A 36 -4.17 -3.78 10.19
C VAL A 36 -3.26 -2.90 11.03
N GLU A 37 -2.15 -3.48 11.48
CA GLU A 37 -1.04 -2.75 12.08
C GLU A 37 0.14 -2.73 11.10
N TYR A 38 0.72 -1.56 10.89
CA TYR A 38 1.89 -1.37 10.07
C TYR A 38 3.13 -1.83 10.84
N GLN A 39 3.91 -2.74 10.25
CA GLN A 39 5.20 -3.18 10.77
C GLN A 39 6.38 -2.69 9.90
N CYS A 40 6.10 -2.30 8.64
CA CYS A 40 7.03 -1.72 7.67
C CYS A 40 8.24 -2.60 7.32
N ASN A 41 8.91 -2.38 6.20
CA ASN A 41 10.21 -2.99 5.83
C ASN A 41 10.31 -4.52 5.90
N TRP A 42 9.17 -5.22 5.84
CA TRP A 42 9.04 -6.67 5.90
C TRP A 42 8.06 -7.13 4.82
N LEU A 43 8.06 -8.43 4.53
CA LEU A 43 6.96 -9.07 3.84
C LEU A 43 6.82 -10.52 4.31
N ARG A 44 5.60 -11.03 4.25
CA ARG A 44 5.32 -12.46 4.24
C ARG A 44 5.21 -12.94 2.81
N ILE A 45 5.96 -13.98 2.46
CA ILE A 45 5.95 -14.52 1.10
C ILE A 45 4.54 -15.01 0.75
N GLY A 46 4.08 -14.66 -0.46
CA GLY A 46 2.75 -15.04 -0.93
C GLY A 46 2.48 -14.54 -2.34
N LYS A 47 1.20 -14.32 -2.67
CA LYS A 47 0.75 -13.99 -4.02
C LYS A 47 1.03 -12.53 -4.33
N SER A 48 1.63 -12.28 -5.50
CA SER A 48 1.95 -10.92 -5.97
C SER A 48 0.83 -10.34 -6.84
N HIS A 49 0.56 -9.06 -6.66
CA HIS A 49 -0.35 -8.21 -7.44
C HIS A 49 0.39 -6.93 -7.85
N THR A 50 0.06 -6.36 -9.00
CA THR A 50 0.72 -5.18 -9.57
C THR A 50 -0.31 -4.14 -9.98
N GLY A 51 0.10 -2.88 -10.10
CA GLY A 51 -0.82 -1.79 -10.44
C GLY A 51 -1.61 -1.27 -9.24
N ILE A 52 -1.16 -1.59 -8.03
CA ILE A 52 -1.77 -1.16 -6.77
C ILE A 52 -1.27 0.23 -6.42
N ASN A 53 -2.16 1.12 -6.01
CA ASN A 53 -1.83 2.54 -5.85
C ASN A 53 -1.68 2.98 -4.39
N SER A 54 -2.06 2.13 -3.43
CA SER A 54 -1.93 2.45 -2.00
C SER A 54 -1.73 1.22 -1.11
N PRO A 55 -1.21 1.43 0.12
CA PRO A 55 -1.21 0.39 1.16
C PRO A 55 -2.63 -0.11 1.47
N THR A 56 -3.61 0.80 1.62
CA THR A 56 -5.02 0.48 1.91
C THR A 56 -5.62 -0.46 0.85
N GLU A 57 -5.35 -0.22 -0.44
CA GLU A 57 -5.80 -1.09 -1.53
C GLU A 57 -5.15 -2.48 -1.44
N CYS A 58 -3.86 -2.56 -1.08
CA CYS A 58 -3.18 -3.83 -0.85
C CYS A 58 -3.74 -4.59 0.36
N ALA A 59 -4.07 -3.89 1.45
CA ALA A 59 -4.69 -4.49 2.62
C ALA A 59 -6.11 -5.00 2.34
N ALA A 60 -6.89 -4.28 1.51
CA ALA A 60 -8.19 -4.74 1.04
C ALA A 60 -8.08 -6.04 0.21
N LEU A 61 -7.07 -6.16 -0.66
CA LEU A 61 -6.81 -7.41 -1.39
C LEU A 61 -6.52 -8.59 -0.46
N ALA A 62 -5.78 -8.36 0.62
CA ALA A 62 -5.53 -9.41 1.61
C ALA A 62 -6.79 -9.79 2.38
N ARG A 63 -7.60 -8.82 2.80
CA ARG A 63 -8.92 -9.05 3.41
C ARG A 63 -9.79 -9.92 2.50
N ASP A 64 -9.94 -9.53 1.24
CA ASP A 64 -10.80 -10.22 0.28
C ASP A 64 -10.31 -11.65 -0.03
N ALA A 65 -9.01 -11.90 0.16
CA ALA A 65 -8.39 -13.22 0.06
C ALA A 65 -8.40 -14.03 1.38
N GLY A 66 -8.94 -13.48 2.47
CA GLY A 66 -8.91 -14.10 3.80
C GLY A 66 -7.49 -14.19 4.42
N ALA A 67 -6.53 -13.43 3.88
CA ALA A 67 -5.16 -13.40 4.38
C ALA A 67 -5.03 -12.47 5.58
N THR A 68 -4.05 -12.73 6.45
CA THR A 68 -3.77 -11.91 7.65
C THR A 68 -2.60 -10.96 7.46
N ALA A 69 -1.96 -10.95 6.29
CA ALA A 69 -0.80 -10.10 6.05
C ALA A 69 -0.73 -9.65 4.60
N SER A 70 -0.23 -8.43 4.39
CA SER A 70 0.09 -7.90 3.07
C SER A 70 1.29 -6.97 3.12
N ALA A 71 1.98 -6.80 1.99
CA ALA A 71 3.08 -5.85 1.86
C ALA A 71 2.92 -5.04 0.59
N TYR A 72 2.75 -3.72 0.72
CA TYR A 72 2.74 -2.80 -0.41
C TYR A 72 4.12 -2.17 -0.61
N HIS A 73 4.65 -2.21 -1.82
CA HIS A 73 5.90 -1.60 -2.21
C HIS A 73 5.62 -0.42 -3.17
N PRO A 74 5.60 0.84 -2.68
CA PRO A 74 5.25 2.00 -3.49
C PRO A 74 6.11 2.19 -4.74
N PRO A 75 7.46 2.01 -4.71
CA PRO A 75 8.28 2.25 -5.89
C PRO A 75 7.87 1.40 -7.11
N THR A 76 7.38 0.18 -6.87
CA THR A 76 6.97 -0.74 -7.95
C THR A 76 5.46 -0.95 -8.03
N LYS A 77 4.67 -0.24 -7.22
CA LYS A 77 3.20 -0.38 -7.16
C LYS A 77 2.77 -1.85 -7.00
N LYS A 78 3.54 -2.60 -6.22
CA LYS A 78 3.36 -4.03 -6.03
C LYS A 78 2.75 -4.30 -4.66
N CYS A 79 1.76 -5.19 -4.62
CA CYS A 79 1.24 -5.76 -3.40
C CYS A 79 1.62 -7.24 -3.32
N VAL A 80 2.04 -7.70 -2.15
CA VAL A 80 2.18 -9.13 -1.86
C VAL A 80 1.15 -9.47 -0.79
N VAL A 81 0.19 -10.32 -1.13
CA VAL A 81 -0.75 -10.92 -0.17
C VAL A 81 -0.05 -12.13 0.46
N GLY A 82 0.25 -12.03 1.75
CA GLY A 82 1.02 -13.03 2.48
C GLY A 82 0.27 -14.35 2.62
N ARG A 83 0.94 -15.47 2.35
CA ARG A 83 0.37 -16.79 2.59
C ARG A 83 0.33 -17.08 4.09
N GLU A 84 -0.72 -17.70 4.58
CA GLU A 84 -0.78 -18.20 5.96
C GLU A 84 0.38 -19.16 6.25
N GLY A 85 1.06 -18.99 7.40
CA GLY A 85 2.28 -19.73 7.75
C GLY A 85 3.48 -19.47 6.84
N GLY A 86 3.38 -18.51 5.89
CA GLY A 86 4.47 -18.16 4.99
C GLY A 86 5.65 -17.53 5.72
N THR A 87 6.85 -17.71 5.19
CA THR A 87 8.06 -17.11 5.75
C THR A 87 8.01 -15.59 5.66
N GLU A 88 8.28 -14.93 6.78
CA GLU A 88 8.51 -13.50 6.85
C GLU A 88 9.99 -13.20 6.61
N LYS A 89 10.26 -12.13 5.86
CA LYS A 89 11.62 -11.65 5.62
C LYS A 89 11.65 -10.14 5.50
N ALA A 90 12.82 -9.57 5.80
CA ALA A 90 13.07 -8.16 5.55
C ALA A 90 12.88 -7.82 4.06
N ASN A 91 12.22 -6.70 3.80
CA ASN A 91 12.06 -6.15 2.48
C ASN A 91 11.94 -4.63 2.60
N ALA A 92 13.00 -3.92 2.22
CA ALA A 92 13.04 -2.47 2.36
C ALA A 92 11.89 -1.79 1.59
N ASP A 93 11.49 -0.62 2.10
CA ASP A 93 10.54 0.29 1.45
C ASP A 93 9.13 -0.31 1.29
N THR A 94 8.79 -1.35 2.05
CA THR A 94 7.43 -1.89 2.10
C THR A 94 6.62 -1.39 3.27
N TYR A 95 5.33 -1.28 3.03
CA TYR A 95 4.29 -1.10 4.02
C TYR A 95 3.80 -2.50 4.35
N TYR A 96 4.52 -3.17 5.26
CA TYR A 96 4.07 -4.45 5.79
C TYR A 96 2.91 -4.21 6.75
N MET A 97 1.78 -4.84 6.49
CA MET A 97 0.53 -4.66 7.22
C MET A 97 0.04 -6.03 7.67
N VAL A 98 -0.17 -6.18 8.98
CA VAL A 98 -0.62 -7.44 9.59
C VAL A 98 -1.96 -7.21 10.26
N LYS A 99 -2.93 -8.09 9.99
CA LYS A 99 -4.24 -8.07 10.64
C LYS A 99 -4.04 -8.21 12.15
N VAL A 100 -4.60 -7.28 12.91
CA VAL A 100 -4.65 -7.35 14.37
C VAL A 100 -5.62 -8.46 14.77
N GLN A 101 -5.21 -9.34 15.69
CA GLN A 101 -6.14 -10.27 16.32
C GLN A 101 -7.01 -9.48 17.29
N VAL A 102 -8.33 -9.59 17.15
CA VAL A 102 -9.27 -9.08 18.14
C VAL A 102 -9.52 -10.26 19.07
N ASP A 103 -9.03 -10.18 20.30
CA ASP A 103 -9.38 -11.15 21.34
C ASP A 103 -10.89 -11.04 21.60
N GLU A 104 -11.61 -12.17 21.49
CA GLU A 104 -13.04 -12.27 21.84
C GLU A 104 -13.25 -12.27 23.37
#